data_AF-A0A1I4XWB8-F1
#
_entry.id   AF-A0A1I4XWB8-F1
#
_cell.length_a   1.000
_cell.length_b   1.000
_cell.length_c   1.000
_cell.angle_alpha   90.00
_cell.angle_beta   90.00
_cell.angle_gamma   90.00
#
_symmetry.space_group_name_H-M   'P 1'
#
loop_
_entity.id
_entity.type
_entity.pdbx_description
1 polymer ?
#
loop_
_entity_poly.entity_id
_entity_poly.type
_entity_poly.pdbx_seq_one_letter_code
_entity_poly.pdbx_strand_id
1 'polypeptide(L)' 'MPAVRLMSRRILIADNAFASIRILEVDTAISGSAHQYRYSLACIVDGARAMR' A
#
# COMPACT_ATOMS: atom_id res chain seq x y z
N MET A 1 13.33 -12.23 8.40
CA MET A 1 11.87 -12.25 8.60
C MET A 1 11.17 -11.65 7.37
N PRO A 2 10.07 -12.26 6.93
CA PRO A 2 9.29 -11.74 5.82
C PRO A 2 8.48 -10.50 6.24
N ALA A 3 8.22 -9.58 5.31
CA ALA A 3 7.44 -8.38 5.59
C ALA A 3 6.07 -8.71 6.19
N VAL A 4 5.75 -8.14 7.35
CA VAL A 4 4.50 -8.40 8.09
C VAL A 4 3.47 -7.35 7.69
N ARG A 5 2.27 -7.79 7.29
CA ARG A 5 1.21 -6.86 6.89
C ARG A 5 0.47 -6.33 8.10
N LEU A 6 0.70 -5.05 8.41
CA LEU A 6 0.01 -4.35 9.49
C LEU A 6 -1.37 -3.86 9.06
N MET A 7 -1.49 -3.34 7.84
CA MET A 7 -2.74 -2.82 7.31
C MET A 7 -2.91 -3.11 5.83
N SER A 8 -4.14 -3.41 5.43
CA SER A 8 -4.57 -3.43 4.04
C SER A 8 -6.01 -3.00 3.96
N ARG A 9 -6.25 -1.79 3.44
CA ARG A 9 -7.57 -1.21 3.29
C ARG A 9 -7.85 -0.90 1.83
N ARG A 10 -9.07 -1.21 1.39
CA ARG A 10 -9.63 -0.72 0.12
C ARG A 10 -10.74 0.26 0.43
N ILE A 11 -10.75 1.38 -0.28
CA ILE A 11 -11.78 2.40 -0.21
C ILE A 11 -12.41 2.45 -1.60
N LEU A 12 -13.66 2.03 -1.71
CA LEU A 12 -14.41 2.11 -2.96
C LEU A 12 -14.61 3.60 -3.31
N ILE A 13 -14.32 3.96 -4.56
CA ILE A 13 -14.48 5.33 -5.07
C ILE A 13 -15.61 5.36 -6.10
N ALA A 14 -15.69 4.32 -6.94
CA ALA A 14 -16.76 4.09 -7.90
C ALA A 14 -16.89 2.58 -8.15
N ASP A 15 -17.88 2.16 -8.94
CA ASP A 15 -18.15 0.73 -9.21
C ASP A 15 -16.95 -0.03 -9.78
N ASN A 16 -16.15 0.65 -10.62
CA ASN A 16 -14.94 0.10 -11.23
C ASN A 16 -13.64 0.65 -10.62
N ALA A 17 -13.70 1.36 -9.50
CA ALA A 17 -12.55 2.07 -8.96
C ALA A 17 -12.41 1.98 -7.43
N PHE A 18 -11.19 1.78 -6.95
CA PHE A 18 -10.88 1.84 -5.52
C PHE A 18 -9.46 2.36 -5.25
N ALA A 19 -9.30 3.05 -4.11
CA ALA A 19 -8.00 3.31 -3.53
C ALA A 19 -7.59 2.13 -2.63
N SER A 20 -6.33 1.71 -2.73
CA SER A 20 -5.71 0.70 -1.88
C SER A 20 -4.61 1.34 -1.04
N ILE A 21 -4.70 1.16 0.27
CA ILE A 21 -3.71 1.60 1.25
C ILE A 21 -3.14 0.36 1.93
N ARG A 22 -1.82 0.22 1.94
CA ARG A 22 -1.11 -0.88 2.58
C ARG A 22 0.03 -0.38 3.43
N ILE A 23 0.19 -0.99 4.60
CA ILE A 23 1.33 -0.80 5.50
C ILE A 23 1.92 -2.17 5.78
N LEU A 24 3.22 -2.30 5.52
CA LEU A 24 4.00 -3.47 5.87
C LEU A 24 5.07 -3.06 6.87
N GLU A 25 5.28 -3.87 7.89
CA GLU A 25 6.49 -3.86 8.69
C GLU A 25 7.57 -4.68 7.99
N VAL A 26 8.79 -4.17 7.97
CA VAL A 26 9.95 -4.77 7.31
C VAL A 26 11.13 -4.84 8.26
N ASP A 27 11.92 -5.90 8.19
CA ASP A 27 13.05 -6.15 9.09
C ASP A 27 14.12 -5.06 9.13
N THR A 28 14.26 -4.31 8.04
CA THR A 28 15.23 -3.23 7.96
C THR A 28 14.51 -2.01 7.42
N ALA A 29 14.72 -0.88 8.10
CA ALA A 29 14.19 0.38 7.65
C ALA A 29 14.60 0.61 6.19
N ILE A 30 13.63 1.04 5.37
CA ILE A 30 13.92 1.41 3.98
C ILE A 30 14.89 2.59 4.00
N SER A 31 15.89 2.60 3.11
CA SER A 31 16.83 3.70 3.00
C SER A 31 16.10 5.05 2.92
N GLY A 32 16.44 5.99 3.81
CA GLY A 32 15.77 7.29 3.93
C GLY A 32 14.52 7.32 4.81
N SER A 33 14.12 6.18 5.40
CA SER A 33 13.07 6.09 6.41
C SER A 33 13.66 5.93 7.81
N ALA A 34 13.11 6.66 8.79
CA ALA A 34 13.46 6.49 10.20
C ALA A 34 12.78 5.25 10.85
N HIS A 35 11.93 4.54 10.09
CA HIS A 35 11.10 3.46 10.60
C HIS A 35 11.13 2.23 9.70
N GLN A 36 10.83 1.09 10.32
CA GLN A 36 10.70 -0.24 9.73
C GLN A 36 9.37 -0.45 9.00
N TYR A 37 8.85 0.60 8.34
CA TYR A 37 7.56 0.55 7.66
C TYR A 37 7.68 0.86 6.18
N ARG A 38 6.98 0.07 5.37
CA ARG A 38 6.75 0.30 3.95
C ARG A 38 5.29 0.64 3.72
N TYR A 39 5.07 1.83 3.19
CA TYR A 39 3.75 2.31 2.81
C TYR A 39 3.52 2.11 1.32
N SER A 40 2.29 1.84 0.92
CA SER A 40 1.91 1.79 -0.48
C SER A 40 0.49 2.33 -0.66
N LEU A 41 0.36 3.29 -1.58
CA LEU A 41 -0.89 3.86 -2.02
C LEU A 41 -1.04 3.58 -3.51
N ALA A 42 -2.20 3.10 -3.93
CA ALA A 42 -2.53 2.92 -5.33
C ALA A 42 -4.00 3.25 -5.57
N CYS A 43 -4.30 3.88 -6.69
CA CYS A 43 -5.65 3.95 -7.23
C CYS A 43 -5.77 2.92 -8.35
N ILE A 44 -6.79 2.07 -8.28
CA ILE A 44 -7.08 1.06 -9.28
C ILE A 44 -8.39 1.46 -9.96
N VAL A 45 -8.37 1.52 -11.30
CA VAL A 45 -9.54 1.80 -12.16
C VAL A 45 -9.57 0.71 -13.23
N ASP A 46 -10.70 0.03 -13.39
CA ASP A 46 -10.85 -1.09 -14.34
C ASP A 46 -9.75 -2.17 -14.16
N GLY A 47 -9.32 -2.40 -12.91
CA GLY A 47 -8.24 -3.34 -12.58
C GLY A 47 -6.83 -2.85 -12.89
N ALA A 48 -6.66 -1.70 -13.54
CA ALA A 48 -5.37 -1.08 -13.85
C ALA A 48 -4.95 -0.05 -12.80
N ARG A 49 -3.65 0.05 -12.52
CA ARG A 49 -3.11 1.05 -11.58
C ARG A 49 -3.05 2.41 -12.28
N ALA A 50 -3.91 3.32 -11.85
CA ALA A 50 -4.03 4.67 -12.42
C ALA A 50 -2.99 5.67 -11.88
N MET A 51 -2.42 5.42 -10.69
CA MET A 51 -1.39 6.29 -10.10
C MET A 51 -0.16 5.50 -9.65
N ARG A 52 1.04 5.96 -10.02
CA ARG A 52 2.32 5.42 -9.54
C ARG A 52 2.90 6.27 -8.42
#